data_AF-A0A7K8JAR4-F1
#
_entry.id   AF-A0A7K8JAR4-F1
#
_cell.length_a   1.000
_cell.length_b   1.000
_cell.length_c   1.000
_cell.angle_alpha   90.00
_cell.angle_beta   90.00
_cell.angle_gamma   90.00
#
_symmetry.space_group_name_H-M   'P 1'
#
loop_
_entity.id
_entity.type
_entity.pdbx_description
1 polymer ?
#
loop_
_entity_poly.entity_id
_entity_poly.type
_entity_poly.pdbx_seq_one_letter_code
_entity_poly.pdbx_strand_id
1 'polypeptide(L)'
;NSPFFPKTPFPPPEQRMVLVACGPFTPSDGVAFEPLSDLLDVVARDRPDICILLGPFLDAKHEQVESCQLLGSFSDVFRLCLRTIIEGTRSAGSQLVLVPSLRDVSHDFVYPQPPFPFPDLPKEDRARVLLVPEPCTLDID
;
A
#
# COMPACT_ATOMS: atom_id res chain seq x y z
N ASN A 1 53.56 -24.35 -0.74
CA ASN A 1 52.69 -23.85 0.34
C ASN A 1 51.99 -22.60 -0.11
N SER A 2 50.79 -22.74 -0.65
CA SER A 2 49.88 -21.62 -0.91
C SER A 2 49.02 -21.43 0.35
N PRO A 3 48.73 -20.20 0.80
CA PRO A 3 47.96 -20.00 2.01
C PRO A 3 46.49 -20.40 1.79
N PHE A 4 46.00 -21.31 2.63
CA PHE A 4 44.58 -21.60 2.78
C PHE A 4 43.92 -20.38 3.43
N PHE A 5 43.18 -19.59 2.65
CA PHE A 5 42.23 -18.63 3.23
C PHE A 5 41.02 -19.43 3.74
N PRO A 6 40.66 -19.33 5.04
CA PRO A 6 39.39 -19.88 5.50
C PRO A 6 38.27 -19.13 4.78
N LYS A 7 37.50 -19.85 3.98
CA LYS A 7 36.25 -19.31 3.42
C LYS A 7 35.31 -19.11 4.61
N THR A 8 35.24 -17.89 5.14
CA THR A 8 34.13 -17.52 6.02
C THR A 8 32.84 -17.81 5.27
N PRO A 9 31.89 -18.59 5.83
CA PRO A 9 30.60 -18.79 5.20
C PRO A 9 29.99 -17.41 4.98
N PHE A 10 29.59 -17.10 3.74
CA PHE A 10 28.73 -15.95 3.51
C PHE A 10 27.48 -16.14 4.40
N PRO A 11 27.02 -15.10 5.11
CA PRO A 11 25.73 -15.19 5.79
C PRO A 11 24.68 -15.61 4.74
N PRO A 12 23.74 -16.50 5.09
CA PRO A 12 22.67 -16.86 4.17
C PRO A 12 21.96 -15.56 3.73
N PRO A 13 21.54 -15.47 2.45
CA PRO A 13 20.81 -14.30 1.99
C PRO A 13 19.60 -14.09 2.91
N GLU A 14 19.42 -12.85 3.38
CA GLU A 14 18.23 -12.51 4.17
C GLU A 14 17.00 -12.76 3.30
N GLN A 15 16.13 -13.66 3.75
CA GLN A 15 14.90 -13.96 3.05
C GLN A 15 13.88 -12.86 3.36
N ARG A 16 13.44 -12.13 2.32
CA ARG A 16 12.37 -11.13 2.46
C ARG A 16 11.04 -11.66 1.95
N MET A 17 9.97 -11.35 2.66
CA MET A 17 8.59 -11.60 2.27
C MET A 17 7.95 -10.31 1.76
N VAL A 18 7.51 -10.34 0.50
CA VAL A 18 6.77 -9.24 -0.12
C VAL A 18 5.32 -9.67 -0.32
N LEU A 19 4.40 -8.90 0.25
CA LEU A 19 2.97 -9.02 0.00
C LEU A 19 2.55 -8.01 -1.07
N VAL A 20 1.75 -8.43 -2.04
CA VAL A 20 1.20 -7.54 -3.08
C VAL A 20 -0.31 -7.69 -3.10
N ALA A 21 -1.02 -6.57 -3.10
CA ALA A 21 -2.47 -6.53 -3.24
C ALA A 21 -2.91 -5.35 -4.11
N CYS A 22 -4.01 -5.53 -4.84
CA CYS A 22 -4.60 -4.51 -5.69
C CYS A 22 -6.06 -4.32 -5.31
N GLY A 23 -6.52 -3.07 -5.28
CA GLY A 23 -7.90 -2.72 -4.98
C GLY A 23 -8.90 -3.27 -6.01
N PRO A 24 -10.21 -3.10 -5.77
CA PRO A 24 -10.79 -2.22 -4.76
C PRO A 24 -10.70 -2.78 -3.33
N PHE A 25 -10.35 -1.92 -2.38
CA PHE A 25 -10.28 -2.27 -0.95
C PHE A 25 -11.59 -2.00 -0.19
N THR A 26 -12.61 -1.52 -0.90
CA THR A 26 -13.98 -1.35 -0.43
C THR A 26 -14.90 -2.30 -1.21
N PRO A 27 -15.86 -2.98 -0.56
CA PRO A 27 -16.84 -3.81 -1.24
C PRO A 27 -17.76 -2.95 -2.12
N SER A 28 -18.50 -3.58 -3.02
CA SER A 28 -19.29 -2.87 -4.05
C SER A 28 -20.63 -2.33 -3.53
N ASP A 29 -21.14 -2.91 -2.45
CA ASP A 29 -22.47 -2.71 -1.88
C ASP A 29 -22.45 -1.92 -0.55
N GLY A 30 -21.28 -1.44 -0.11
CA GLY A 30 -21.15 -0.67 1.12
C GLY A 30 -19.77 -0.05 1.35
N VAL A 31 -19.71 0.89 2.28
CA VAL A 31 -18.46 1.52 2.78
C VAL A 31 -17.80 0.70 3.91
N ALA A 32 -18.33 -0.48 4.22
CA ALA A 32 -17.71 -1.37 5.20
C ALA A 32 -16.40 -1.89 4.60
N PHE A 33 -15.27 -1.44 5.10
CA PHE A 33 -13.92 -1.80 4.65
C PHE A 33 -13.56 -3.28 4.96
N GLU A 34 -14.44 -4.23 4.65
CA GLU A 34 -14.27 -5.66 4.96
C GLU A 34 -13.07 -6.27 4.21
N PRO A 35 -12.89 -6.10 2.88
CA PRO A 35 -11.72 -6.62 2.19
C PRO A 35 -10.42 -6.00 2.70
N LEU A 36 -10.47 -4.73 3.10
CA LEU A 36 -9.35 -4.05 3.73
C LEU A 36 -9.06 -4.65 5.11
N SER A 37 -10.08 -4.98 5.90
CA SER A 37 -9.93 -5.58 7.23
C SER A 37 -9.29 -6.97 7.12
N ASP A 38 -9.75 -7.79 6.17
CA ASP A 38 -9.15 -9.10 5.87
C ASP A 38 -7.68 -8.98 5.45
N LEU A 39 -7.37 -7.99 4.60
CA LEU A 39 -5.98 -7.70 4.21
C LEU A 39 -5.12 -7.31 5.42
N LEU A 40 -5.64 -6.46 6.30
CA LEU A 40 -4.93 -6.05 7.52
C LEU A 40 -4.69 -7.24 8.46
N ASP A 41 -5.65 -8.16 8.57
CA ASP A 41 -5.49 -9.39 9.35
C ASP A 41 -4.40 -10.30 8.76
N VAL A 42 -4.32 -10.40 7.43
CA VAL A 42 -3.24 -11.13 6.73
C VAL A 42 -1.89 -10.48 7.01
N VAL A 43 -1.78 -9.16 6.89
CA VAL A 43 -0.53 -8.44 7.17
C VAL A 43 -0.13 -8.58 8.64
N ALA A 44 -1.08 -8.52 9.57
CA ALA A 44 -0.82 -8.69 10.99
C ALA A 44 -0.37 -10.11 11.35
N ARG A 45 -0.94 -11.13 10.70
CA ARG A 45 -0.61 -12.54 10.92
C ARG A 45 0.73 -12.92 10.29
N ASP A 46 0.93 -12.57 9.03
CA ASP A 46 2.07 -13.06 8.24
C ASP A 46 3.29 -12.12 8.34
N ARG A 47 3.08 -10.88 8.80
CA ARG A 47 4.11 -9.85 9.05
C ARG A 47 5.14 -9.75 7.91
N PRO A 48 4.71 -9.49 6.67
CA PRO A 48 5.63 -9.34 5.54
C PRO A 48 6.59 -8.16 5.77
N ASP A 49 7.80 -8.23 5.21
CA ASP A 49 8.76 -7.13 5.26
C ASP A 49 8.25 -5.92 4.46
N ILE A 50 7.62 -6.18 3.32
CA ILE A 50 7.11 -5.15 2.40
C ILE A 50 5.68 -5.49 1.95
N CYS A 51 4.79 -4.50 1.96
CA CYS A 51 3.46 -4.57 1.35
C CYS A 51 3.36 -3.56 0.21
N ILE A 52 3.16 -4.04 -1.01
CA ILE A 52 2.89 -3.21 -2.18
C ILE A 52 1.39 -3.21 -2.42
N LEU A 53 0.75 -2.06 -2.23
CA LEU A 53 -0.68 -1.88 -2.38
C LEU A 53 -0.95 -0.98 -3.57
N LEU A 54 -1.66 -1.53 -4.56
CA LEU A 54 -2.05 -0.83 -5.77
C LEU A 54 -3.52 -0.41 -5.69
N GLY A 55 -3.83 0.79 -6.17
CA GLY A 55 -5.20 1.28 -6.25
C GLY A 55 -6.10 0.42 -7.16
N PRO A 56 -7.41 0.70 -7.20
CA PRO A 56 -8.03 1.88 -6.59
C PRO A 56 -8.26 1.71 -5.08
N PHE A 57 -7.88 2.74 -4.32
CA PHE A 57 -8.22 2.88 -2.90
C PHE A 57 -9.61 3.47 -2.72
N LEU A 58 -10.01 4.38 -3.61
CA LEU A 58 -11.39 4.80 -3.78
C LEU A 58 -11.78 4.69 -5.25
N ASP A 59 -12.50 3.64 -5.58
CA ASP A 59 -12.81 3.25 -6.96
C ASP A 59 -13.84 4.18 -7.61
N ALA A 60 -13.45 4.84 -8.69
CA ALA A 60 -14.30 5.68 -9.51
C ALA A 60 -15.53 4.93 -10.07
N LYS A 61 -15.47 3.60 -10.18
CA LYS A 61 -16.58 2.75 -10.62
C LYS A 61 -17.41 2.15 -9.47
N HIS A 62 -17.14 2.55 -8.23
CA HIS A 62 -17.96 2.13 -7.10
C HIS A 62 -19.34 2.80 -7.21
N GLU A 63 -20.42 2.05 -6.99
CA GLU A 63 -21.80 2.52 -7.21
C GLU A 63 -22.11 3.83 -6.47
N GLN A 64 -21.70 3.93 -5.19
CA GLN A 64 -21.89 5.15 -4.39
C GLN A 64 -20.99 6.32 -4.83
N VAL A 65 -19.87 6.04 -5.51
CA VAL A 65 -19.00 7.09 -6.08
C VAL A 65 -19.64 7.63 -7.36
N GLU A 66 -20.09 6.75 -8.25
CA GLU A 66 -20.77 7.14 -9.50
C GLU A 66 -22.10 7.87 -9.24
N SER A 67 -22.85 7.45 -8.21
CA SER A 67 -24.12 8.07 -7.82
C SER A 67 -23.97 9.26 -6.87
N CYS A 68 -22.75 9.63 -6.47
CA CYS A 68 -22.46 10.70 -5.51
C CYS A 68 -23.22 10.56 -4.17
N GLN A 69 -23.36 9.32 -3.67
CA GLN A 69 -24.11 8.99 -2.46
C GLN A 69 -23.21 8.78 -1.22
N LEU A 70 -21.90 9.00 -1.35
CA LEU A 70 -20.98 8.88 -0.22
C LEU A 70 -21.27 9.93 0.86
N LEU A 71 -21.17 9.51 2.13
CA LEU A 71 -21.40 10.35 3.32
C LEU A 71 -20.27 11.38 3.59
N GLY A 72 -19.38 11.64 2.63
CA GLY A 72 -18.25 12.55 2.73
C GLY A 72 -17.63 12.86 1.38
N SER A 73 -16.66 13.78 1.33
CA SER A 73 -15.95 14.07 0.08
C SER A 73 -15.10 12.87 -0.36
N PHE A 74 -14.93 12.69 -1.67
CA PHE A 74 -14.06 11.64 -2.20
C PHE A 74 -12.64 11.70 -1.62
N SER A 75 -12.13 12.92 -1.42
CA SER A 75 -10.82 13.14 -0.83
C SER A 75 -10.75 12.66 0.62
N ASP A 76 -11.81 12.87 1.42
CA ASP A 76 -11.85 12.44 2.82
C ASP A 76 -11.97 10.92 2.95
N VAL A 77 -12.80 10.29 2.12
CA VAL A 77 -12.94 8.82 2.09
C VAL A 77 -11.64 8.16 1.65
N PHE A 78 -11.00 8.69 0.61
CA PHE A 78 -9.68 8.23 0.18
C PHE A 78 -8.62 8.37 1.28
N ARG A 79 -8.55 9.54 1.95
CA ARG A 79 -7.64 9.76 3.08
C ARG A 79 -7.92 8.80 4.24
N LEU A 80 -9.18 8.54 4.54
CA LEU A 80 -9.57 7.58 5.57
C LEU A 80 -9.08 6.17 5.21
N CYS A 81 -9.27 5.73 3.97
CA CYS A 81 -8.77 4.43 3.50
C CYS A 81 -7.25 4.31 3.69
N LEU A 82 -6.49 5.30 3.23
CA LEU A 82 -5.04 5.31 3.41
C LEU A 82 -4.61 5.34 4.87
N ARG A 83 -5.28 6.13 5.72
CA ARG A 83 -5.00 6.14 7.16
C ARG A 83 -5.25 4.79 7.80
N THR A 84 -6.36 4.12 7.48
CA THR A 84 -6.67 2.78 7.99
C THR A 84 -5.62 1.75 7.58
N ILE A 85 -5.15 1.79 6.33
CA ILE A 85 -4.06 0.93 5.86
C ILE A 85 -2.76 1.21 6.61
N ILE A 86 -2.38 2.48 6.70
CA ILE A 86 -1.16 2.92 7.37
C ILE A 86 -1.22 2.47 8.83
N GLU A 87 -2.24 2.85 9.58
CA GLU A 87 -2.38 2.54 11.00
C GLU A 87 -2.49 1.03 11.26
N GLY A 88 -3.29 0.31 10.48
CA GLY A 88 -3.52 -1.14 10.64
C GLY A 88 -2.26 -1.97 10.42
N THR A 89 -1.32 -1.49 9.60
CA THR A 89 -0.06 -2.20 9.33
C THR A 89 1.09 -1.79 10.25
N ARG A 90 0.92 -0.78 11.12
CA ARG A 90 1.97 -0.37 12.09
C ARG A 90 2.41 -1.52 12.98
N SER A 91 1.48 -2.35 13.41
CA SER A 91 1.76 -3.47 14.31
C SER A 91 2.64 -4.54 13.67
N ALA A 92 2.56 -4.71 12.34
CA ALA A 92 3.34 -5.67 11.56
C ALA A 92 4.79 -5.21 11.35
N GLY A 93 5.04 -3.89 11.33
CA GLY A 93 6.37 -3.33 11.06
C GLY A 93 6.75 -3.34 9.58
N SER A 94 5.81 -3.69 8.70
CA SER A 94 6.01 -3.75 7.25
C SER A 94 6.26 -2.37 6.65
N GLN A 95 7.16 -2.31 5.66
CA GLN A 95 7.27 -1.18 4.76
C GLN A 95 6.07 -1.18 3.80
N LEU A 96 5.40 -0.05 3.65
CA LEU A 96 4.29 0.12 2.71
C LEU A 96 4.76 0.82 1.46
N VAL A 97 4.37 0.31 0.30
CA VAL A 97 4.50 0.97 -0.99
C VAL A 97 3.10 1.16 -1.54
N LEU A 98 2.68 2.42 -1.71
CA LEU A 98 1.35 2.77 -2.22
C LEU A 98 1.48 3.26 -3.65
N VAL A 99 0.80 2.57 -4.57
CA VAL A 99 0.82 2.82 -6.02
C VAL A 99 -0.57 3.30 -6.46
N PRO A 100 -0.69 4.46 -7.14
CA PRO A 100 -1.97 4.96 -7.63
C PRO A 100 -2.54 4.13 -8.76
N SER A 101 -3.84 4.31 -9.02
CA SER A 101 -4.54 3.72 -10.17
C SER A 101 -5.35 4.79 -10.91
N LEU A 102 -5.53 4.63 -12.22
CA LEU A 102 -6.40 5.51 -13.03
C LEU A 102 -7.86 5.48 -12.58
N ARG A 103 -8.22 4.51 -11.73
CA ARG A 103 -9.54 4.38 -11.12
C ARG A 103 -9.63 5.03 -9.74
N ASP A 104 -8.57 5.65 -9.22
CA ASP A 104 -8.65 6.44 -8.00
C ASP A 104 -9.36 7.76 -8.29
N VAL A 105 -10.63 7.87 -7.87
CA VAL A 105 -11.50 9.02 -8.19
C VAL A 105 -10.96 10.36 -7.68
N SER A 106 -10.09 10.33 -6.66
CA SER A 106 -9.51 11.50 -6.02
C SER A 106 -8.09 11.83 -6.49
N HIS A 107 -7.60 11.16 -7.54
CA HIS A 107 -6.25 11.32 -8.10
C HIS A 107 -6.28 11.64 -9.60
N ASP A 108 -5.12 11.99 -10.17
CA ASP A 108 -4.98 12.29 -11.58
C ASP A 108 -5.42 11.11 -12.46
N PHE A 109 -6.27 11.32 -13.46
CA PHE A 109 -6.79 10.25 -14.32
C PHE A 109 -5.98 10.02 -15.61
N VAL A 110 -4.76 10.55 -15.67
CA VAL A 110 -3.89 10.49 -16.85
C VAL A 110 -2.65 9.65 -16.54
N TYR A 111 -2.32 8.75 -17.44
CA TYR A 111 -1.08 7.96 -17.36
C TYR A 111 0.08 8.69 -18.05
N PRO A 112 1.29 8.70 -17.46
CA PRO A 112 1.65 8.19 -16.13
C PRO A 112 1.14 9.11 -14.99
N GLN A 113 0.78 8.51 -13.85
CA GLN A 113 0.27 9.22 -12.67
C GLN A 113 1.40 9.55 -11.67
N PRO A 114 1.40 10.75 -11.05
CA PRO A 114 2.34 11.06 -9.98
C PRO A 114 2.01 10.27 -8.69
N PRO A 115 2.89 10.22 -7.69
CA PRO A 115 2.57 9.68 -6.37
C PRO A 115 1.39 10.39 -5.72
N PHE A 116 0.70 9.72 -4.78
CA PHE A 116 -0.39 10.35 -4.06
C PHE A 116 0.05 11.59 -3.26
N PRO A 117 -0.74 12.68 -3.29
CA PRO A 117 -0.52 13.82 -2.41
C PRO A 117 -1.05 13.49 -1.00
N PHE A 118 -0.16 13.08 -0.10
CA PHE A 118 -0.52 12.75 1.29
C PHE A 118 0.24 13.61 2.31
N PRO A 119 -0.12 14.90 2.45
CA PRO A 119 0.61 15.84 3.33
C PRO A 119 0.47 15.49 4.82
N ASP A 120 -0.61 14.84 5.20
CA ASP A 120 -0.95 14.48 6.58
C ASP A 120 -0.20 13.24 7.09
N LEU A 121 0.76 12.70 6.33
CA LEU A 121 1.52 11.52 6.75
C LEU A 121 2.26 11.80 8.08
N PRO A 122 1.95 11.06 9.16
CA PRO A 122 2.63 11.22 10.44
C PRO A 122 4.14 11.02 10.29
N LYS A 123 4.94 11.80 11.02
CA LYS A 123 6.41 11.74 10.92
C LYS A 123 6.97 10.35 11.21
N GLU A 124 6.35 9.62 12.12
CA GLU A 124 6.68 8.24 12.48
C GLU A 124 6.49 7.25 11.31
N ASP A 125 5.53 7.51 10.42
CA ASP A 125 5.23 6.64 9.28
C ASP A 125 6.06 6.98 8.04
N ARG A 126 6.68 8.17 7.99
CA ARG A 126 7.49 8.61 6.82
C ARG A 126 8.67 7.68 6.50
N ALA A 127 9.18 6.96 7.49
CA ALA A 127 10.29 6.01 7.29
C ALA A 127 9.83 4.68 6.69
N ARG A 128 8.54 4.33 6.84
CA ARG A 128 8.00 3.04 6.40
C ARG A 128 7.03 3.15 5.23
N VAL A 129 6.44 4.32 4.97
CA VAL A 129 5.47 4.53 3.88
C VAL A 129 6.14 5.22 2.71
N LEU A 130 6.18 4.53 1.58
CA LEU A 130 6.65 5.02 0.30
C LEU A 130 5.47 5.25 -0.65
N LEU A 131 5.31 6.48 -1.11
CA LEU A 131 4.34 6.85 -2.14
C LEU A 131 5.08 6.91 -3.47
N VAL A 132 4.67 6.11 -4.45
CA VAL A 132 5.34 5.99 -5.76
C VAL A 132 4.41 6.35 -6.91
N PRO A 133 4.93 6.75 -8.08
CA PRO A 133 4.09 6.98 -9.27
C PRO A 133 3.55 5.67 -9.85
N GLU A 134 2.60 5.78 -10.79
CA GLU A 134 2.17 4.67 -11.65
C GLU A 134 2.54 5.01 -13.11
N PRO A 135 3.48 4.29 -13.74
CA PRO A 135 4.20 3.11 -13.26
C PRO A 135 5.42 3.50 -12.39
N CYS A 136 5.96 2.53 -11.65
CA CYS A 136 7.22 2.68 -10.90
C CYS A 136 8.12 1.45 -11.09
N THR A 137 9.43 1.68 -11.20
CA THR A 137 10.45 0.63 -11.01
C THR A 137 10.97 0.73 -9.59
N LEU A 138 10.73 -0.33 -8.80
CA LEU A 138 11.16 -0.44 -7.42
C LEU A 138 12.20 -1.55 -7.30
N ASP A 139 13.33 -1.25 -6.68
CA ASP A 139 14.35 -2.24 -6.33
C ASP A 139 14.08 -2.74 -4.89
N ILE A 140 14.09 -4.07 -4.73
CA ILE A 140 13.84 -4.74 -3.46
C ILE A 140 15.02 -5.69 -3.24
N ASP A 141 15.97 -5.24 -2.41
CA ASP A 141 17.16 -6.02 -2.01
C ASP A 141 16.79 -7.32 -1.29
#